data_AF-A0A5B9PQD5-F1
#
_entry.id   AF-A0A5B9PQD5-F1
#
_cell.length_a   1.000
_cell.length_b   1.000
_cell.length_c   1.000
_cell.angle_alpha   90.00
_cell.angle_beta   90.00
_cell.angle_gamma   90.00
#
_symmetry.space_group_name_H-M   'P 1'
#
loop_
_entity.id
_entity.type
_entity.pdbx_description
1 polymer ?
#
loop_
_entity_poly.entity_id
_entity_poly.type
_entity_poly.pdbx_seq_one_letter_code
_entity_poly.pdbx_strand_id
1 'polypeptide(L)'
;MAGVKKFTDLLFWQRSRHWSKDIFFLTKREAFAADRRLVTQINDSSESVMANIAEGFGRGTQGEFIQFLGYSLGSLNETQAHLTAAYDREYLAKDEFGKLFQEGTEIRMMMVAFVKQMNKAGSGVKHLRKVQTWSEQVWEQWEKITGKERPQWIRDGLPHPNYLKDREEEEEK
;
A
#
# COMPACT_ATOMS: atom_id res chain seq x y z
N MET A 1 14.35 5.63 14.97
CA MET A 1 14.17 6.21 13.62
C MET A 1 15.40 7.03 13.26
N ALA A 2 16.55 6.39 13.05
CA ALA A 2 17.69 7.13 12.52
C ALA A 2 17.42 7.37 11.02
N GLY A 3 17.42 8.63 10.57
CA GLY A 3 17.27 9.01 9.15
C GLY A 3 16.01 9.80 8.80
N VAL A 4 14.81 9.25 9.06
CA VAL A 4 13.53 9.86 8.65
C VAL A 4 13.14 11.01 9.58
N LYS A 5 13.08 12.24 9.06
CA LYS A 5 12.70 13.45 9.83
C LYS A 5 11.30 13.93 9.53
N LYS A 6 10.77 13.61 8.34
CA LYS A 6 9.45 13.99 7.88
C LYS A 6 8.77 12.81 7.21
N PHE A 7 7.45 12.74 7.28
CA PHE A 7 6.67 11.71 6.58
C PHE A 7 6.90 11.74 5.07
N THR A 8 7.25 12.91 4.51
CA THR A 8 7.58 13.09 3.10
C THR A 8 8.85 12.35 2.67
N ASP A 9 9.71 11.96 3.61
CA ASP A 9 10.92 11.19 3.33
C ASP A 9 10.61 9.69 3.16
N LEU A 10 9.41 9.25 3.58
CA LEU A 10 8.99 7.86 3.47
C LEU A 10 8.63 7.54 2.01
N LEU A 11 9.38 6.64 1.38
CA LEU A 11 9.14 6.23 0.00
C LEU A 11 7.70 5.71 -0.20
N PHE A 12 7.18 4.91 0.73
CA PHE A 12 5.82 4.40 0.63
C PHE A 12 4.76 5.51 0.72
N TRP A 13 5.01 6.60 1.44
CA TRP A 13 4.12 7.78 1.42
C TRP A 13 4.14 8.46 0.06
N GLN A 14 5.33 8.69 -0.51
CA GLN A 14 5.47 9.32 -1.83
C GLN A 14 4.76 8.50 -2.92
N ARG A 15 4.91 7.18 -2.86
CA ARG A 15 4.22 6.25 -3.77
C ARG A 15 2.71 6.25 -3.55
N SER A 16 2.23 6.22 -2.29
CA SER A 16 0.79 6.37 -2.00
C SER A 16 0.21 7.66 -2.57
N ARG A 17 0.94 8.77 -2.50
CA ARG A 17 0.53 10.05 -3.09
C ARG A 17 0.43 10.01 -4.61
N HIS A 18 1.36 9.36 -5.29
CA HIS A 18 1.29 9.20 -6.75
C HIS A 18 0.18 8.23 -7.14
N TRP A 19 0.02 7.14 -6.41
CA TRP A 19 -1.02 6.16 -6.63
C TRP A 19 -2.43 6.74 -6.50
N SER A 20 -2.71 7.53 -5.46
CA SER A 20 -4.02 8.20 -5.32
C SER A 20 -4.26 9.22 -6.42
N LYS A 21 -3.22 9.96 -6.83
CA LYS A 21 -3.30 10.90 -7.96
C LYS A 21 -3.64 10.19 -9.28
N ASP A 22 -3.00 9.07 -9.57
CA ASP A 22 -3.27 8.29 -10.79
C ASP A 22 -4.70 7.76 -10.79
N ILE A 23 -5.17 7.22 -9.67
CA ILE A 23 -6.57 6.81 -9.47
C ILE A 23 -7.52 7.99 -9.73
N PHE A 24 -7.26 9.15 -9.14
CA PHE A 24 -8.09 10.34 -9.32
C PHE A 24 -8.25 10.71 -10.79
N PHE A 25 -7.18 10.75 -11.57
CA PHE A 25 -7.28 11.07 -13.00
C PHE A 25 -8.06 10.03 -13.80
N LEU A 26 -7.99 8.75 -13.44
CA LEU A 26 -8.80 7.70 -14.06
C LEU A 26 -10.30 7.90 -13.80
N THR A 27 -10.66 8.32 -12.58
CA THR A 27 -12.07 8.58 -12.23
C THR A 27 -12.69 9.76 -13.01
N LYS A 28 -11.89 10.57 -13.71
CA LYS A 28 -12.37 11.68 -14.55
C LYS A 28 -12.80 11.25 -15.96
N ARG A 29 -12.50 10.01 -16.37
CA ARG A 29 -12.91 9.50 -17.68
C ARG A 29 -14.41 9.30 -17.72
N GLU A 30 -15.04 9.61 -18.85
CA GLU A 30 -16.50 9.74 -18.98
C GLU A 30 -17.27 8.53 -18.41
N ALA A 31 -16.91 7.30 -18.80
CA ALA A 31 -17.57 6.08 -18.32
C ALA A 31 -17.44 5.90 -16.80
N PHE A 32 -16.24 6.13 -16.25
CA PHE A 32 -16.00 6.00 -14.81
C PHE A 32 -16.67 7.14 -14.03
N ALA A 33 -16.61 8.37 -14.55
CA ALA A 33 -17.15 9.56 -13.93
C ALA A 33 -18.68 9.52 -13.73
N ALA A 34 -19.39 8.69 -14.49
CA ALA A 34 -20.82 8.45 -14.34
C ALA A 34 -21.16 7.69 -13.04
N ASP A 35 -20.28 6.81 -12.56
CA ASP A 35 -20.45 6.04 -11.32
C ASP A 35 -20.01 6.85 -10.10
N ARG A 36 -20.80 7.87 -9.76
CA ARG A 36 -20.47 8.85 -8.71
C ARG A 36 -20.11 8.20 -7.38
N ARG A 37 -20.77 7.10 -7.02
CA ARG A 37 -20.51 6.39 -5.77
C ARG A 37 -19.13 5.75 -5.79
N LEU A 38 -18.80 4.97 -6.82
CA LEU A 38 -17.49 4.32 -6.89
C LEU A 38 -16.36 5.34 -7.00
N VAL A 39 -16.58 6.42 -7.76
CA VAL A 39 -15.64 7.55 -7.86
C VAL A 39 -15.33 8.16 -6.50
N THR A 40 -16.33 8.44 -5.68
CA THR A 40 -16.10 8.96 -4.33
C THR A 40 -15.36 7.95 -3.46
N GLN A 41 -15.86 6.71 -3.42
CA GLN A 41 -15.30 5.69 -2.54
C GLN A 41 -13.83 5.36 -2.86
N ILE A 42 -13.46 5.25 -4.13
CA ILE A 42 -12.09 4.93 -4.53
C ILE A 42 -11.12 6.10 -4.30
N ASN A 43 -11.57 7.34 -4.51
CA ASN A 43 -10.75 8.52 -4.24
C ASN A 43 -10.52 8.66 -2.74
N ASP A 44 -11.58 8.59 -1.93
CA ASP A 44 -11.50 8.70 -0.47
C ASP A 44 -10.60 7.59 0.12
N SER A 45 -10.80 6.34 -0.30
CA SER A 45 -9.98 5.23 0.21
C SER A 45 -8.52 5.37 -0.21
N SER A 46 -8.23 5.82 -1.45
CA SER A 46 -6.85 5.94 -1.93
C SER A 46 -6.09 7.09 -1.28
N GLU A 47 -6.73 8.25 -1.09
CA GLU A 47 -6.15 9.42 -0.42
C GLU A 47 -5.94 9.15 1.08
N SER A 48 -6.85 8.40 1.70
CA SER A 48 -6.76 7.98 3.11
C SER A 48 -5.47 7.21 3.41
N VAL A 49 -4.88 6.48 2.43
CA VAL A 49 -3.61 5.78 2.63
C VAL A 49 -2.48 6.76 2.96
N MET A 50 -2.27 7.78 2.13
CA MET A 50 -1.21 8.77 2.39
C MET A 50 -1.54 9.68 3.58
N ALA A 51 -2.82 9.96 3.82
CA ALA A 51 -3.27 10.81 4.92
C ALA A 51 -2.98 10.15 6.27
N ASN A 52 -3.34 8.87 6.44
CA ASN A 52 -3.07 8.13 7.67
C ASN A 52 -1.56 7.97 7.95
N ILE A 53 -0.74 7.77 6.92
CA ILE A 53 0.72 7.74 7.09
C ILE A 53 1.23 9.07 7.66
N ALA A 54 0.80 10.20 7.07
CA ALA A 54 1.23 11.52 7.52
C ALA A 54 0.72 11.84 8.93
N GLU A 55 -0.55 11.52 9.23
CA GLU A 55 -1.14 11.74 10.54
C GLU A 55 -0.42 10.92 11.61
N GLY A 56 -0.21 9.63 11.37
CA GLY A 56 0.47 8.74 12.30
C GLY A 56 1.91 9.17 12.60
N PHE A 57 2.63 9.62 11.58
CA PHE A 57 3.99 10.13 11.75
C PHE A 57 4.01 11.37 12.68
N GLY A 58 2.98 12.20 12.64
CA GLY A 58 2.84 13.39 13.48
C GLY A 58 2.47 13.13 14.95
N ARG A 59 2.06 11.91 15.32
CA ARG A 59 1.63 11.58 16.70
C ARG A 59 2.78 11.45 17.71
N GLY A 60 4.01 11.28 17.23
CA GLY A 60 5.22 11.39 18.07
C GLY A 60 5.63 10.12 18.81
N THR A 61 4.80 9.08 18.87
CA THR A 61 5.19 7.76 19.39
C THR A 61 5.21 6.68 18.30
N GLN A 62 6.10 5.71 18.48
CA GLN A 62 6.21 4.57 17.56
C GLN A 62 4.94 3.69 17.55
N GLY A 63 4.32 3.50 18.71
CA GLY A 63 3.09 2.69 18.84
C GLY A 63 1.93 3.30 18.06
N GLU A 64 1.73 4.62 18.20
CA GLU A 64 0.70 5.33 17.42
C GLU A 64 1.01 5.30 15.94
N PHE A 65 2.27 5.51 15.53
CA PHE A 65 2.59 5.45 14.12
C PHE A 65 2.28 4.07 13.52
N ILE A 66 2.62 2.97 14.22
CA ILE A 66 2.25 1.62 13.77
C ILE A 66 0.73 1.45 13.67
N GLN A 67 -0.04 1.97 14.63
CA GLN A 67 -1.51 1.92 14.58
C GLN A 67 -2.06 2.62 13.34
N PHE A 68 -1.55 3.80 13.01
CA PHE A 68 -1.93 4.57 11.82
C PHE A 68 -1.48 3.91 10.51
N LEU A 69 -0.33 3.24 10.49
CA LEU A 69 0.04 2.36 9.36
C LEU A 69 -0.95 1.19 9.21
N GLY A 70 -1.52 0.71 10.30
CA GLY A 70 -2.64 -0.24 10.28
C GLY A 70 -3.89 0.31 9.58
N TYR A 71 -4.28 1.56 9.86
CA TYR A 71 -5.38 2.22 9.14
C TYR A 71 -5.05 2.42 7.66
N SER A 72 -3.82 2.84 7.36
CA SER A 72 -3.33 3.00 5.98
C SER A 72 -3.44 1.70 5.19
N LEU A 73 -3.08 0.57 5.79
CA LEU A 73 -3.24 -0.77 5.20
C LEU A 73 -4.71 -1.14 4.97
N GLY A 74 -5.61 -0.75 5.86
CA GLY A 74 -7.05 -0.95 5.71
C GLY A 74 -7.60 -0.20 4.49
N SER A 75 -7.31 1.10 4.38
CA SER A 75 -7.71 1.93 3.24
C SER A 75 -7.09 1.48 1.92
N LEU A 76 -5.87 0.92 1.94
CA LEU A 76 -5.23 0.34 0.77
C LEU A 76 -6.00 -0.88 0.25
N ASN A 77 -6.38 -1.80 1.13
CA ASN A 77 -7.17 -2.97 0.76
C ASN A 77 -8.55 -2.57 0.21
N GLU A 78 -9.19 -1.57 0.83
CA GLU A 78 -10.46 -1.01 0.35
C GLU A 78 -10.32 -0.40 -1.06
N THR A 79 -9.24 0.33 -1.30
CA THR A 79 -8.92 0.88 -2.63
C THR A 79 -8.74 -0.21 -3.68
N GLN A 80 -8.06 -1.31 -3.34
CA GLN A 80 -7.91 -2.45 -4.25
C GLN A 80 -9.24 -3.16 -4.54
N ALA A 81 -10.13 -3.27 -3.55
CA ALA A 81 -11.48 -3.78 -3.79
C ALA A 81 -12.27 -2.87 -4.76
N HIS A 82 -12.15 -1.55 -4.60
CA HIS A 82 -12.76 -0.60 -5.54
C HIS A 82 -12.12 -0.63 -6.93
N LEU A 83 -10.80 -0.86 -7.05
CA LEU A 83 -10.14 -1.09 -8.34
C LEU A 83 -10.67 -2.35 -9.04
N THR A 84 -10.90 -3.44 -8.29
CA THR A 84 -11.52 -4.66 -8.85
C THR A 84 -12.93 -4.36 -9.33
N ALA A 85 -13.75 -3.64 -8.56
CA ALA A 85 -15.08 -3.24 -8.98
C ALA A 85 -15.07 -2.35 -10.23
N ALA A 86 -14.10 -1.43 -10.35
CA ALA A 86 -13.95 -0.58 -11.54
C ALA A 86 -13.54 -1.40 -12.77
N TYR A 87 -12.68 -2.41 -12.59
CA TYR A 87 -12.31 -3.34 -13.66
C TYR A 87 -13.48 -4.23 -14.11
N ASP A 88 -14.22 -4.82 -13.16
CA ASP A 88 -15.38 -5.67 -13.46
C ASP A 88 -16.52 -4.90 -14.16
N ARG A 89 -16.57 -3.58 -13.99
CA ARG A 89 -17.49 -2.67 -14.68
C ARG A 89 -16.92 -2.10 -15.98
N GLU A 90 -15.77 -2.59 -16.42
CA GLU A 90 -15.09 -2.20 -17.66
C GLU A 90 -14.66 -0.71 -17.69
N TYR A 91 -14.53 -0.07 -16.53
CA TYR A 91 -14.04 1.32 -16.44
C TYR A 91 -12.51 1.42 -16.55
N LEU A 92 -11.82 0.30 -16.33
CA LEU A 92 -10.36 0.18 -16.41
C LEU A 92 -9.99 -0.92 -17.40
N ALA A 93 -9.02 -0.64 -18.27
CA ALA A 93 -8.41 -1.70 -19.06
C ALA A 93 -7.59 -2.63 -18.16
N LYS A 94 -7.40 -3.88 -18.59
CA LYS A 94 -6.62 -4.90 -17.87
C LYS A 94 -5.23 -4.42 -17.46
N ASP A 95 -4.53 -3.72 -18.36
CA ASP A 95 -3.19 -3.22 -18.07
C ASP A 95 -3.19 -2.09 -17.03
N GLU A 96 -4.23 -1.26 -17.01
CA GLU A 96 -4.38 -0.17 -16.04
C GLU A 96 -4.70 -0.72 -14.66
N PHE A 97 -5.66 -1.64 -14.59
CA PHE A 97 -5.97 -2.37 -13.36
C PHE A 97 -4.71 -3.07 -12.83
N GLY A 98 -4.01 -3.83 -13.67
CA GLY A 98 -2.82 -4.57 -13.27
C GLY A 98 -1.70 -3.68 -12.73
N LYS A 99 -1.48 -2.51 -13.35
CA LYS A 99 -0.50 -1.52 -12.89
C LYS A 99 -0.88 -0.94 -11.52
N LEU A 100 -2.11 -0.47 -11.36
CA LEU A 100 -2.57 0.16 -10.11
C LEU A 100 -2.63 -0.84 -8.96
N PHE A 101 -3.08 -2.06 -9.24
CA PHE A 101 -3.19 -3.09 -8.24
C PHE A 101 -1.80 -3.53 -7.76
N GLN A 102 -0.84 -3.72 -8.68
CA GLN A 102 0.56 -4.00 -8.34
C GLN A 102 1.15 -2.87 -7.50
N GLU A 103 0.95 -1.60 -7.90
CA GLU A 103 1.46 -0.44 -7.16
C GLU A 103 0.95 -0.43 -5.71
N GLY A 104 -0.35 -0.66 -5.50
CA GLY A 104 -0.93 -0.81 -4.17
C GLY A 104 -0.27 -1.94 -3.39
N THR A 105 0.01 -3.08 -4.02
CA THR A 105 0.69 -4.19 -3.34
C THR A 105 2.12 -3.83 -2.92
N GLU A 106 2.88 -3.18 -3.79
CA GLU A 106 4.24 -2.72 -3.47
C GLU A 106 4.27 -1.75 -2.29
N ILE A 107 3.38 -0.75 -2.31
CA ILE A 107 3.19 0.20 -1.20
C ILE A 107 2.90 -0.55 0.10
N ARG A 108 2.00 -1.53 0.04
CA ARG A 108 1.64 -2.35 1.20
C ARG A 108 2.84 -3.09 1.77
N MET A 109 3.64 -3.72 0.92
CA MET A 109 4.81 -4.49 1.36
C MET A 109 5.87 -3.60 2.00
N MET A 110 6.10 -2.41 1.45
CA MET A 110 6.97 -1.40 2.06
C MET A 110 6.48 -1.04 3.46
N MET A 111 5.18 -0.77 3.63
CA MET A 111 4.61 -0.48 4.95
C MET A 111 4.74 -1.66 5.93
N VAL A 112 4.44 -2.89 5.50
CA VAL A 112 4.56 -4.07 6.37
C VAL A 112 6.01 -4.33 6.77
N ALA A 113 6.96 -4.21 5.85
CA ALA A 113 8.39 -4.35 6.15
C ALA A 113 8.84 -3.30 7.18
N PHE A 114 8.40 -2.05 6.99
CA PHE A 114 8.69 -0.95 7.91
C PHE A 114 8.09 -1.19 9.31
N VAL A 115 6.84 -1.65 9.41
CA VAL A 115 6.21 -2.03 10.70
C VAL A 115 6.98 -3.17 11.38
N LYS A 116 7.42 -4.20 10.63
CA LYS A 116 8.24 -5.29 11.17
C LYS A 116 9.57 -4.77 11.72
N GLN A 117 10.22 -3.84 11.02
CA GLN A 117 11.46 -3.22 11.47
C GLN A 117 11.27 -2.46 12.78
N MET A 118 10.18 -1.69 12.88
CA MET A 118 9.82 -0.97 14.08
C MET A 118 9.49 -1.88 15.27
N ASN A 119 9.06 -3.11 15.02
CA ASN A 119 8.68 -4.07 16.07
C ASN A 119 9.81 -5.03 16.51
N LYS A 120 11.08 -4.77 16.16
CA LYS A 120 12.19 -5.61 16.66
C LYS A 120 12.34 -5.47 18.19
N ALA A 121 12.82 -6.54 18.84
CA ALA A 121 13.03 -6.59 20.28
C ALA A 121 13.84 -5.38 20.77
N GLY A 122 13.35 -4.71 21.82
CA GLY A 122 13.92 -3.46 22.32
C GLY A 122 13.25 -2.17 21.84
N SER A 123 12.26 -2.25 20.94
CA SER A 123 11.49 -1.07 20.47
C SER A 123 10.52 -0.47 21.50
N GLY A 124 10.25 -1.17 22.60
CA GLY A 124 9.33 -0.71 23.65
C GLY A 124 7.84 -0.89 23.30
N VAL A 125 7.50 -1.43 22.14
CA VAL A 125 6.11 -1.69 21.72
C VAL A 125 5.60 -3.00 22.35
N LYS A 126 4.61 -2.92 23.25
CA LYS A 126 4.14 -4.07 24.05
C LYS A 126 2.96 -4.84 23.44
N HIS A 127 2.14 -4.20 22.60
CA HIS A 127 0.94 -4.82 22.02
C HIS A 127 0.70 -4.34 20.59
N LEU A 128 0.75 -5.27 19.62
CA LEU A 128 0.39 -5.00 18.23
C LEU A 128 -0.73 -5.92 17.76
N ARG A 129 -1.65 -5.37 16.96
CA ARG A 129 -2.50 -6.22 16.11
C ARG A 129 -1.59 -6.91 15.08
N LYS A 130 -1.82 -8.20 14.85
CA LYS A 130 -1.14 -8.91 13.77
C LYS A 130 -1.46 -8.20 12.45
N VAL A 131 -0.42 -7.71 11.77
CA VAL A 131 -0.56 -7.21 10.41
C VAL A 131 -0.99 -8.39 9.54
N GLN A 132 -2.24 -8.42 9.11
CA GLN A 132 -2.75 -9.45 8.20
C GLN A 132 -1.92 -9.39 6.92
N THR A 133 -1.16 -10.44 6.59
CA THR A 133 -0.62 -10.61 5.23
C THR A 133 -1.78 -10.72 4.24
N TRP A 134 -1.51 -10.54 2.95
CA TRP A 134 -2.53 -10.88 1.95
C TRP A 134 -2.98 -12.32 2.18
N SER A 135 -4.29 -12.56 2.11
CA SER A 135 -4.77 -13.92 1.97
C SER A 135 -4.37 -14.42 0.57
N GLU A 136 -4.16 -15.73 0.44
CA GLU A 136 -4.00 -16.40 -0.86
C GLU A 136 -5.03 -15.92 -1.88
N GLN A 137 -6.26 -15.67 -1.43
CA GLN A 137 -7.38 -15.19 -2.24
C GLN A 137 -7.09 -13.87 -3.00
N VAL A 138 -6.36 -12.92 -2.40
CA VAL A 138 -6.09 -11.63 -3.08
C VAL A 138 -5.01 -11.82 -4.15
N TRP A 139 -4.05 -12.72 -3.92
CA TRP A 139 -3.05 -13.08 -4.92
C TRP A 139 -3.63 -13.92 -6.05
N GLU A 140 -4.49 -14.88 -5.74
CA GLU A 140 -5.25 -15.65 -6.73
C GLU A 140 -6.09 -14.73 -7.63
N GLN A 141 -6.72 -13.69 -7.06
CA GLN A 141 -7.43 -12.69 -7.86
C GLN A 141 -6.49 -11.93 -8.80
N TRP A 142 -5.32 -11.49 -8.31
CA TRP A 142 -4.35 -10.80 -9.15
C TRP A 142 -3.85 -11.67 -10.29
N GLU A 143 -3.50 -12.93 -10.02
CA GLU A 143 -3.04 -13.88 -11.04
C GLU A 143 -4.14 -14.15 -12.06
N LYS A 144 -5.38 -14.38 -11.59
CA LYS A 144 -6.54 -14.60 -12.45
C LYS A 144 -6.82 -13.41 -13.37
N ILE A 145 -6.74 -12.18 -12.84
CA ILE A 145 -7.10 -10.98 -13.60
C ILE A 145 -5.98 -10.58 -14.56
N THR A 146 -4.73 -10.55 -14.07
CA THR A 146 -3.60 -10.10 -14.87
C THR A 146 -3.06 -11.19 -15.80
N GLY A 147 -3.28 -12.47 -15.49
CA GLY A 147 -2.66 -13.60 -16.17
C GLY A 147 -1.15 -13.71 -15.94
N LYS A 148 -0.60 -12.95 -14.98
CA LYS A 148 0.80 -12.99 -14.58
C LYS A 148 0.94 -13.86 -13.34
N GLU A 149 2.08 -14.52 -13.18
CA GLU A 149 2.39 -15.24 -11.93
C GLU A 149 2.81 -14.25 -10.85
N ARG A 150 2.38 -14.47 -9.60
CA ARG A 150 2.79 -13.61 -8.49
C ARG A 150 4.33 -13.62 -8.34
N PRO A 151 4.96 -12.51 -7.93
CA PRO A 151 6.41 -12.45 -7.77
C PRO A 151 7.00 -13.61 -6.95
N GLN A 152 8.17 -14.12 -7.36
CA GLN A 152 8.78 -15.33 -6.78
C GLN A 152 8.99 -15.23 -5.26
N TRP A 153 9.47 -14.08 -4.79
CA TRP A 153 9.69 -13.85 -3.36
C TRP A 153 8.39 -13.92 -2.52
N ILE A 154 7.21 -13.74 -3.12
CA ILE A 154 5.91 -13.99 -2.43
C ILE A 154 5.65 -15.48 -2.31
N ARG A 155 5.89 -16.23 -3.40
CA ARG A 155 5.76 -17.70 -3.40
C ARG A 155 6.67 -18.32 -2.35
N ASP A 156 7.83 -17.71 -2.14
CA ASP A 156 8.84 -18.14 -1.17
C ASP A 156 8.59 -17.60 0.25
N GLY A 157 7.56 -16.77 0.47
CA GLY A 157 7.24 -16.17 1.77
C GLY A 157 8.26 -15.12 2.26
N LEU A 158 9.08 -14.58 1.36
CA LEU A 158 10.16 -13.64 1.63
C LEU A 158 9.66 -12.18 1.65
N PRO A 159 10.41 -11.24 2.26
CA PRO A 159 10.15 -9.80 2.11
C PRO A 159 10.51 -9.29 0.71
N HIS A 160 10.02 -8.09 0.35
CA HIS A 160 10.27 -7.47 -0.95
C HIS A 160 11.78 -7.25 -1.23
N PRO A 161 12.31 -7.53 -2.43
CA PRO A 161 13.75 -7.43 -2.73
C PRO A 161 14.34 -6.02 -2.60
N ASN A 162 13.60 -4.96 -2.92
CA ASN A 162 14.11 -3.59 -2.77
C ASN A 162 14.35 -3.19 -1.31
N TYR A 163 13.82 -3.95 -0.34
CA TYR A 163 14.11 -3.74 1.08
C TYR A 163 15.53 -4.21 1.47
N LEU A 164 16.17 -5.04 0.65
CA LEU A 164 17.52 -5.55 0.91
C LEU A 164 18.60 -4.65 0.30
N LYS A 165 18.34 -4.06 -0.87
CA LYS A 165 19.29 -3.16 -1.55
C LYS A 165 19.62 -1.91 -0.73
N ASP A 166 18.62 -1.29 -0.10
CA ASP A 166 18.83 -0.07 0.70
C ASP A 166 19.62 -0.35 1.99
N ARG A 167 19.79 -1.62 2.41
CA ARG A 167 20.55 -2.00 3.61
C ARG A 167 22.02 -2.32 3.32
N GLU A 168 22.31 -2.91 2.17
CA GLU A 168 23.70 -3.16 1.77
C GLU A 168 24.45 -1.83 1.55
N GLU A 169 23.76 -0.78 1.09
CA GLU A 169 24.34 0.56 0.94
C GLU A 169 24.47 1.36 2.26
N GLU A 170 23.72 0.97 3.31
CA GLU A 170 23.83 1.57 4.66
C GLU A 170 24.86 0.87 5.56
N GLU A 171 25.18 -0.41 5.31
CA GLU A 171 26.20 -1.16 6.06
C GLU A 171 27.64 -0.99 5.50
N GLU A 172 27.80 -0.36 4.32
CA GLU A 172 29.09 0.01 3.71
C GLU A 172 29.53 1.47 3.98
N LYS A 173 28.85 2.23 4.85
CA LYS A 173 29.24 3.59 5.29
C LYS A 173 29.43 3.70 6.79
#